data_AF-A0A2R6MBC8-F1
#
_entry.id   AF-A0A2R6MBC8-F1
#
_cell.length_a   1.000
_cell.length_b   1.000
_cell.length_c   1.000
_cell.angle_alpha   90.00
_cell.angle_beta   90.00
_cell.angle_gamma   90.00
#
_symmetry.space_group_name_H-M   'P 1'
#
loop_
_entity.id
_entity.type
_entity.pdbx_description
1 polymer ?
#
loop_
_entity_poly.entity_id
_entity_poly.type
_entity_poly.pdbx_seq_one_letter_code
_entity_poly.pdbx_strand_id
1 'polypeptide(L)' 'MFELETEDTGQLKRIVVAGSGALLVGLAIVVLNLVVPLVVGGDYSSTNVVFGLFGVVVVMLATHPTYHAADRLDSS' A
#
# COMPACT_ATOMS: atom_id res chain seq x y z
N MET A 1 -10.71 -9.45 10.60
CA MET A 1 -11.63 -8.86 9.61
C MET A 1 -11.88 -7.44 10.07
N PHE A 2 -11.23 -6.45 9.46
CA PHE A 2 -11.41 -5.05 9.84
C PHE A 2 -12.66 -4.52 9.13
N GLU A 3 -13.79 -4.57 9.82
CA GLU A 3 -15.04 -3.97 9.39
C GLU A 3 -14.98 -2.48 9.72
N LEU A 4 -15.12 -1.62 8.71
CA LEU A 4 -15.24 -0.19 8.97
C LEU A 4 -16.59 0.04 9.67
N GLU A 5 -16.60 0.64 10.85
CA GLU A 5 -17.84 0.86 11.62
C GLU A 5 -18.47 2.23 11.30
N THR A 6 -17.90 2.97 10.34
CA THR A 6 -18.30 4.33 10.01
C THR A 6 -18.98 4.41 8.64
N GLU A 7 -20.11 5.13 8.61
CA GLU A 7 -20.85 5.55 7.41
C GLU A 7 -20.58 7.03 7.07
N ASP A 8 -19.73 7.71 7.86
CA ASP A 8 -19.37 9.10 7.61
C ASP A 8 -18.45 9.20 6.37
N THR A 9 -18.99 9.76 5.28
CA THR A 9 -18.29 10.01 4.02
C THR A 9 -16.96 10.73 4.23
N GLY A 10 -16.87 11.64 5.21
CA GLY A 10 -15.65 12.38 5.52
C GLY A 10 -14.56 11.48 6.11
N GLN A 11 -14.93 10.51 6.93
CA GLN A 11 -14.00 9.54 7.50
C GLN A 11 -13.54 8.52 6.45
N LEU A 12 -14.46 8.02 5.63
CA LEU A 12 -14.14 7.11 4.54
C LEU A 12 -13.13 7.73 3.55
N LYS A 13 -13.30 9.02 3.18
CA LYS A 13 -12.34 9.73 2.31
C LYS A 13 -10.93 9.79 2.92
N ARG A 14 -10.82 10.03 4.22
CA ARG A 14 -9.51 10.07 4.90
C ARG A 14 -8.84 8.69 4.90
N ILE A 15 -9.60 7.63 5.09
CA ILE A 15 -9.10 6.25 5.05
C ILE A 15 -8.61 5.91 3.65
N VAL A 16 -9.39 6.24 2.61
CA VAL A 16 -8.97 6.04 1.22
C VAL A 16 -7.70 6.84 0.92
N VAL A 17 -7.64 8.12 1.27
CA VAL A 17 -6.44 8.96 1.01
C VAL A 17 -5.20 8.40 1.71
N ALA A 18 -5.31 8.03 2.99
CA ALA A 18 -4.20 7.45 3.75
C ALA A 18 -3.78 6.08 3.18
N GLY A 19 -4.76 5.24 2.84
CA GLY A 19 -4.55 3.92 2.27
C GLY A 19 -3.92 3.96 0.88
N SER A 20 -4.41 4.81 -0.01
CA SER A 20 -3.80 5.08 -1.32
C SER A 20 -2.39 5.64 -1.19
N GLY A 21 -2.14 6.54 -0.23
CA GLY A 21 -0.79 7.03 0.08
C GLY A 21 0.15 5.90 0.50
N ALA A 22 -0.29 5.02 1.41
CA ALA A 22 0.48 3.86 1.84
C ALA A 22 0.75 2.88 0.70
N LEU A 23 -0.22 2.66 -0.21
CA LEU A 23 -0.04 1.84 -1.41
C LEU A 23 1.04 2.41 -2.33
N LEU A 24 1.00 3.72 -2.61
CA LEU A 24 2.00 4.37 -3.46
C LEU A 24 3.40 4.30 -2.87
N VAL A 25 3.53 4.56 -1.56
CA VAL A 25 4.82 4.47 -0.86
C VAL A 25 5.33 3.02 -0.82
N GLY A 26 4.47 2.06 -0.49
CA GLY A 26 4.82 0.65 -0.48
C GLY A 26 5.28 0.15 -1.86
N LEU A 27 4.57 0.55 -2.92
CA LEU A 27 4.94 0.24 -4.29
C LEU A 27 6.28 0.88 -4.68
N ALA A 28 6.51 2.14 -4.31
CA ALA A 28 7.77 2.82 -4.58
C ALA A 28 8.95 2.11 -3.90
N ILE A 29 8.78 1.65 -2.65
CA ILE A 29 9.80 0.87 -1.93
C ILE A 29 10.10 -0.43 -2.68
N VAL A 30 9.08 -1.17 -3.13
CA VAL A 30 9.25 -2.39 -3.94
C VAL A 30 9.99 -2.10 -5.23
N VAL A 31 9.61 -1.06 -5.96
CA VAL A 31 10.24 -0.69 -7.22
C VAL A 31 11.71 -0.36 -7.01
N LEU A 32 12.02 0.53 -6.06
CA LEU A 32 13.38 0.99 -5.83
C LEU A 32 14.32 -0.09 -5.29
N ASN A 33 13.82 -1.02 -4.48
CA ASN A 33 14.65 -2.02 -3.81
C ASN A 33 14.64 -3.39 -4.49
N LEU A 34 13.61 -3.74 -5.27
CA LEU A 34 13.53 -5.03 -5.97
C LEU A 34 13.61 -4.88 -7.48
N VAL A 35 12.83 -3.97 -8.07
CA VAL A 35 12.70 -3.87 -9.54
C VAL A 35 13.88 -3.14 -10.16
N VAL A 36 14.31 -2.01 -9.60
CA VAL A 36 15.43 -1.22 -10.14
C VAL A 36 16.73 -2.02 -10.12
N PRO A 37 17.14 -2.69 -9.03
CA PRO A 37 18.33 -3.54 -9.05
C PRO A 37 18.24 -4.67 -10.08
N LEU A 38 17.04 -5.24 -10.29
CA LEU A 38 16.82 -6.29 -11.30
C LEU A 38 17.11 -5.78 -12.72
N VAL A 39 16.59 -4.60 -13.05
CA VAL A 39 16.65 -4.04 -14.41
C VAL A 39 18.02 -3.46 -14.73
N VAL A 40 18.66 -2.83 -13.75
CA VAL A 40 19.97 -2.18 -13.92
C VAL A 40 21.13 -3.19 -13.75
N GLY A 41 20.84 -4.42 -13.32
CA GLY A 41 21.86 -5.44 -13.05
C GLY A 41 22.70 -5.12 -11.80
N GLY A 42 22.10 -4.44 -10.82
CA GLY A 42 22.74 -4.09 -9.55
C GLY A 42 22.72 -5.24 -8.54
N ASP A 43 23.65 -5.21 -7.59
CA ASP A 43 23.72 -6.21 -6.53
C ASP A 43 22.51 -6.14 -5.58
N TYR A 44 21.98 -7.32 -5.23
CA TYR A 44 20.97 -7.45 -4.18
C TYR A 44 21.63 -7.52 -2.81
N SER A 45 21.76 -6.36 -2.17
CA SER A 45 22.12 -6.32 -0.74
C SER A 45 20.99 -6.92 0.12
N SER A 46 21.34 -7.41 1.31
CA SER A 46 20.34 -7.85 2.30
C SER A 46 19.36 -6.73 2.66
N THR A 47 19.81 -5.48 2.66
CA THR A 47 18.99 -4.29 2.86
C THR A 47 17.91 -4.15 1.77
N ASN A 48 18.28 -4.33 0.50
CA ASN A 48 17.34 -4.25 -0.62
C ASN A 48 16.23 -5.31 -0.49
N VAL A 49 16.58 -6.53 -0.12
CA VAL A 49 15.61 -7.62 0.07
C VAL A 49 14.66 -7.32 1.23
N VAL A 50 15.17 -6.85 2.37
CA VAL A 50 14.35 -6.53 3.55
C VAL A 50 13.37 -5.39 3.24
N PHE A 51 13.84 -4.29 2.66
CA PHE A 51 12.95 -3.17 2.31
C PHE A 51 11.98 -3.54 1.20
N GLY A 52 12.41 -4.32 0.22
CA GLY A 52 11.54 -4.88 -0.81
C GLY A 52 10.37 -5.67 -0.23
N LEU A 53 10.65 -6.63 0.65
CA LEU A 53 9.64 -7.43 1.33
C LEU A 53 8.75 -6.57 2.25
N PHE A 54 9.33 -5.60 2.96
CA PHE A 54 8.56 -4.65 3.75
C PHE A 54 7.56 -3.87 2.89
N GLY A 55 8.00 -3.38 1.72
CA GLY A 55 7.12 -2.71 0.77
C GLY A 55 5.95 -3.60 0.31
N VAL A 56 6.21 -4.88 0.03
CA VAL A 56 5.16 -5.86 -0.29
C VAL A 56 4.15 -6.00 0.85
N VAL A 57 4.63 -6.12 2.10
CA VAL A 57 3.76 -6.23 3.28
C VAL A 57 2.91 -4.97 3.44
N VAL A 58 3.49 -3.78 3.29
CA VAL A 58 2.76 -2.50 3.35
C VAL A 58 1.66 -2.47 2.29
N VAL A 59 1.96 -2.86 1.06
CA VAL A 59 0.96 -2.91 -0.02
C VAL A 59 -0.17 -3.87 0.33
N MET A 60 0.13 -5.08 0.79
CA MET A 60 -0.90 -6.05 1.17
C MET A 60 -1.79 -5.52 2.29
N LEU A 61 -1.20 -4.96 3.35
CA LEU A 61 -1.95 -4.44 4.50
C LEU A 61 -2.79 -3.22 4.14
N ALA A 62 -2.31 -2.35 3.25
CA ALA A 62 -3.04 -1.17 2.82
C ALA A 62 -4.16 -1.51 1.83
N THR A 63 -4.01 -2.54 1.00
CA THR A 63 -4.96 -2.86 -0.08
C THR A 63 -6.38 -3.10 0.44
N HIS A 64 -6.53 -3.97 1.44
CA HIS A 64 -7.85 -4.37 1.94
C HIS A 64 -8.67 -3.21 2.54
N PRO A 65 -8.18 -2.43 3.52
CA PRO A 65 -8.94 -1.33 4.10
C PRO A 65 -9.20 -0.20 3.09
N THR A 66 -8.28 0.04 2.16
CA THR A 66 -8.46 1.06 1.11
C THR A 66 -9.59 0.67 0.16
N TYR A 67 -9.61 -0.58 -0.28
CA TYR A 67 -10.66 -1.08 -1.16
C TYR A 67 -12.04 -1.02 -0.49
N HIS A 68 -12.14 -1.51 0.75
CA HIS A 68 -13.41 -1.50 1.48
C HIS A 68 -13.90 -0.08 1.78
N ALA A 69 -13.01 0.89 2.02
CA ALA A 69 -13.39 2.29 2.18
C ALA A 69 -13.86 2.93 0.86
N ALA A 70 -13.25 2.57 -0.27
CA ALA A 70 -13.64 3.05 -1.59
C ALA A 70 -15.01 2.51 -2.02
N ASP A 71 -15.25 1.21 -1.84
CA ASP A 71 -16.52 0.55 -2.15
C ASP A 71 -17.70 1.17 -1.37
N ARG A 72 -17.48 1.50 -0.09
CA ARG A 72 -18.47 2.23 0.72
C ARG A 72 -18.68 3.67 0.29
N LEU A 73 -17.66 4.35 -0.22
CA LEU A 73 -17.79 5.70 -0.78
C LEU A 73 -18.60 5.69 -2.08
N ASP A 74 -18.44 4.67 -2.92
CA ASP A 74 -19.18 4.54 -4.18
C ASP A 74 -20.66 4.18 -3.95
N SER A 75 -20.99 3.58 -2.81
CA SER A 75 -22.35 3.18 -2.43
C SER A 75 -23.11 4.23 -1.57
N SER A 76 -22.46 5.33 -1.21
CA SER A 76 -23.04 6.44 -0.41
C SER A 76 -23.45 7.63 -1.28
#